data_AF-A0A1L9TPV3-F1
#
_entry.id   AF-A0A1L9TPV3-F1
#
_cell.length_a   1.000
_cell.length_b   1.000
_cell.length_c   1.000
_cell.angle_alpha   90.00
_cell.angle_beta   90.00
_cell.angle_gamma   90.00
#
_symmetry.space_group_name_H-M   'P 1'
#
loop_
_entity.id
_entity.type
_entity.pdbx_description
1 polymer ?
#
loop_
_entity_poly.entity_id
_entity_poly.type
_entity_poly.pdbx_seq_one_letter_code
_entity_poly.pdbx_strand_id
1 'polypeptide(L)'
;MHAEQDYTTFYPCTELPVRGYTTLCLNNAQSKTGEMNDLDFETMMSNVATGVTYLRNKPGIDKVIIWGHSGGGAMMAAYQDVAENGASACNGTEKIYPCSNAMDGLPPADGVLLIDANYGLSTMTLLSINPAITNESTGADINPSLNIYNKANGWTENGGNYTNSFIKEFWTGVAARWNRIQTHALQRNTLITAGKGDYTDDEGLVIPDANYIGFNNKMITQDISLLSHTSYKWPLLHKNGRNTTQIVPSTTITRFLSTFAIRIDGANFRVTADNITGVDWTSSQTAPIGSVQGITKPLLTMGNTGHYEYLNAEKIYLAAKSSDKSIGFVEGAQHTINTCTECERFPGEFGDTVKTAFDFMDLWLGERGRFIR
;
A
#
# COMPACT_ATOMS: atom_id res chain seq x y z
N MET A 1 -6.90 2.43 15.47
CA MET A 1 -5.76 3.36 15.33
C MET A 1 -4.69 2.68 14.51
N HIS A 2 -3.94 3.43 13.70
CA HIS A 2 -2.79 2.97 12.93
C HIS A 2 -1.60 3.88 13.19
N ALA A 3 -0.39 3.38 12.95
CA ALA A 3 0.84 4.19 13.08
C ALA A 3 0.78 5.42 12.13
N GLU A 4 0.57 5.17 10.84
CA GLU A 4 0.84 6.17 9.78
C GLU A 4 -0.38 6.69 9.01
N GLN A 5 -1.55 6.07 9.13
CA GLN A 5 -2.68 6.31 8.22
C GLN A 5 -3.96 6.64 8.99
N ASP A 6 -4.88 7.35 8.33
CA ASP A 6 -6.18 7.68 8.90
C ASP A 6 -7.06 6.43 9.03
N TYR A 7 -7.43 6.10 10.27
CA TYR A 7 -8.22 4.92 10.63
C TYR A 7 -9.54 5.28 11.28
N THR A 8 -9.99 6.54 11.17
CA THR A 8 -11.28 6.98 11.70
C THR A 8 -12.47 6.35 10.97
N THR A 9 -12.28 5.93 9.71
CA THR A 9 -13.34 5.31 8.88
C THR A 9 -12.95 3.93 8.33
N PHE A 10 -11.98 3.24 8.94
CA PHE A 10 -11.54 1.92 8.45
C PHE A 10 -12.59 0.82 8.73
N TYR A 11 -12.48 -0.33 8.07
CA TYR A 11 -13.51 -1.36 8.08
C TYR A 11 -14.00 -1.82 9.47
N PRO A 12 -13.15 -1.99 10.51
CA PRO A 12 -13.64 -2.34 11.85
C PRO A 12 -14.63 -1.32 12.42
N CYS A 13 -14.54 -0.05 12.04
CA CYS A 13 -15.42 1.03 12.49
C CYS A 13 -16.86 0.86 12.02
N THR A 14 -17.09 0.12 10.94
CA THR A 14 -18.44 -0.18 10.42
C THR A 14 -18.83 -1.63 10.67
N GLU A 15 -17.89 -2.57 10.57
CA GLU A 15 -18.17 -4.00 10.66
C GLU A 15 -18.35 -4.50 12.11
N LEU A 16 -17.64 -3.95 13.09
CA LEU A 16 -17.79 -4.38 14.48
C LEU A 16 -19.10 -3.85 15.13
N PRO A 17 -19.51 -2.59 14.91
CA PRO A 17 -20.78 -2.10 15.47
C PRO A 17 -22.02 -2.86 15.03
N VAL A 18 -22.11 -3.25 13.74
CA VAL A 18 -23.25 -4.06 13.25
C VAL A 18 -23.30 -5.46 13.86
N ARG A 19 -22.20 -5.90 14.50
CA ARG A 19 -22.08 -7.16 15.25
C ARG A 19 -22.24 -6.97 16.76
N GLY A 20 -22.65 -5.78 17.21
CA GLY A 20 -22.97 -5.49 18.61
C GLY A 20 -21.79 -4.99 19.46
N TYR A 21 -20.64 -4.69 18.85
CA TYR A 21 -19.49 -4.16 19.59
C TYR A 21 -19.53 -2.63 19.64
N THR A 22 -19.25 -2.05 20.81
CA THR A 22 -18.91 -0.62 20.86
C THR A 22 -17.49 -0.45 20.32
N THR A 23 -17.33 0.33 19.25
CA THR A 23 -16.05 0.51 18.57
C THR A 23 -15.60 1.96 18.62
N LEU A 24 -14.37 2.18 19.07
CA LEU A 24 -13.70 3.48 19.02
C LEU A 24 -12.65 3.45 17.92
N CYS A 25 -12.83 4.31 16.92
CA CYS A 25 -11.85 4.54 15.87
C CYS A 25 -11.24 5.92 16.01
N LEU A 26 -9.92 5.97 16.15
CA LEU A 26 -9.16 7.20 16.34
C LEU A 26 -7.81 7.12 15.64
N ASN A 27 -7.25 8.30 15.35
CA ASN A 27 -5.87 8.49 14.96
C ASN A 27 -5.00 8.77 16.18
N ASN A 28 -3.72 8.42 16.10
CA ASN A 28 -2.71 8.98 17.00
C ASN A 28 -2.38 10.43 16.57
N ALA A 29 -1.56 11.12 17.35
CA ALA A 29 -1.16 12.50 17.11
C ALA A 29 -0.22 12.70 15.91
N GLN A 30 0.33 11.62 15.35
CA GLN A 30 1.32 11.70 14.27
C GLN A 30 0.68 11.99 12.91
N SER A 31 1.50 12.44 11.97
CA SER A 31 1.10 12.74 10.60
C SER A 31 0.41 11.55 9.94
N LYS A 32 -0.49 11.88 9.01
CA LYS A 32 -1.27 10.92 8.21
C LYS A 32 -1.05 11.11 6.70
N THR A 33 -0.07 11.94 6.33
CA THR A 33 0.28 12.23 4.93
C THR A 33 0.82 11.01 4.20
N GLY A 34 1.29 9.99 4.95
CA GLY A 34 2.02 8.88 4.37
C GLY A 34 3.42 9.27 3.91
N GLU A 35 3.91 10.46 4.28
CA GLU A 35 5.31 10.87 4.09
C GLU A 35 5.91 10.97 5.51
N MET A 36 6.70 9.96 5.89
CA MET A 36 7.12 9.78 7.28
C MET A 36 8.15 10.81 7.74
N ASN A 37 7.86 11.53 8.83
CA ASN A 37 8.86 12.32 9.56
C ASN A 37 8.57 12.56 11.06
N ASP A 38 7.49 12.04 11.66
CA ASP A 38 7.14 12.34 13.06
C ASP A 38 6.73 11.15 13.93
N LEU A 39 6.87 9.91 13.45
CA LEU A 39 6.48 8.73 14.23
C LEU A 39 7.33 8.58 15.51
N ASP A 40 6.70 8.84 16.66
CA ASP A 40 7.30 8.64 17.97
C ASP A 40 6.62 7.48 18.73
N PHE A 41 7.43 6.53 19.20
CA PHE A 41 6.95 5.30 19.86
C PHE A 41 6.16 5.61 21.14
N GLU A 42 6.73 6.40 22.05
CA GLU A 42 6.12 6.66 23.36
C GLU A 42 4.82 7.44 23.25
N THR A 43 4.77 8.42 22.35
CA THR A 43 3.55 9.16 22.03
C THR A 43 2.48 8.24 21.46
N MET A 44 2.85 7.36 20.53
CA MET A 44 1.92 6.39 19.96
C MET A 44 1.36 5.46 21.04
N MET A 45 2.18 4.91 21.95
CA MET A 45 1.71 4.07 23.05
C MET A 45 0.78 4.84 24.00
N SER A 46 1.14 6.07 24.35
CA SER A 46 0.32 6.94 25.21
C SER A 46 -1.04 7.29 24.58
N ASN A 47 -1.10 7.43 23.27
CA ASN A 47 -2.35 7.64 22.55
C ASN A 47 -3.24 6.39 22.58
N VAL A 48 -2.66 5.18 22.49
CA VAL A 48 -3.44 3.94 22.69
C VAL A 48 -4.00 3.87 24.11
N ALA A 49 -3.18 4.17 25.13
CA ALA A 49 -3.63 4.24 26.52
C ALA A 49 -4.80 5.20 26.72
N THR A 50 -4.77 6.35 26.05
CA THR A 50 -5.87 7.32 26.07
C THR A 50 -7.17 6.71 25.53
N GLY A 51 -7.10 5.99 24.41
CA GLY A 51 -8.25 5.27 23.85
C GLY A 51 -8.78 4.15 24.76
N VAL A 52 -7.88 3.37 25.36
CA VAL A 52 -8.23 2.30 26.31
C VAL A 52 -8.92 2.87 27.54
N THR A 53 -8.32 3.88 28.19
CA THR A 53 -8.91 4.56 29.35
C THR A 53 -10.27 5.18 29.02
N TYR A 54 -10.40 5.81 27.85
CA TYR A 54 -11.67 6.38 27.42
C TYR A 54 -12.77 5.32 27.36
N LEU A 55 -12.50 4.16 26.75
CA LEU A 55 -13.48 3.07 26.66
C LEU A 55 -13.80 2.46 28.03
N ARG A 56 -12.79 2.24 28.89
CA ARG A 56 -13.00 1.72 30.25
C ARG A 56 -13.88 2.63 31.10
N ASN A 57 -13.83 3.93 30.87
CA ASN A 57 -14.65 4.91 31.59
C ASN A 57 -16.08 5.06 31.04
N LYS A 58 -16.49 4.26 30.05
CA LYS A 58 -17.87 4.28 29.54
C LYS A 58 -18.77 3.31 30.32
N PRO A 59 -19.98 3.75 30.70
CA PRO A 59 -20.96 2.86 31.32
C PRO A 59 -21.23 1.63 30.45
N GLY A 60 -21.18 0.43 31.06
CA GLY A 60 -21.47 -0.84 30.38
C GLY A 60 -20.30 -1.44 29.59
N ILE A 61 -19.09 -0.88 29.66
CA ILE A 61 -17.89 -1.48 29.07
C ILE A 61 -17.00 -2.08 30.15
N ASP A 62 -17.05 -3.40 30.31
CA ASP A 62 -16.20 -4.13 31.27
C ASP A 62 -14.89 -4.63 30.66
N LYS A 63 -14.87 -4.81 29.33
CA LYS A 63 -13.76 -5.40 28.57
C LYS A 63 -13.40 -4.50 27.39
N VAL A 64 -12.11 -4.24 27.23
CA VAL A 64 -11.56 -3.46 26.11
C VAL A 64 -10.62 -4.33 25.30
N ILE A 65 -10.84 -4.40 23.98
CA ILE A 65 -9.98 -5.12 23.04
C ILE A 65 -9.30 -4.09 22.15
N ILE A 66 -7.99 -4.20 21.97
CA ILE A 66 -7.25 -3.39 20.99
C ILE A 66 -7.13 -4.14 19.67
N TRP A 67 -7.20 -3.39 18.57
CA TRP A 67 -7.21 -3.92 17.22
C TRP A 67 -6.15 -3.23 16.37
N GLY A 68 -5.23 -4.00 15.82
CA GLY A 68 -4.12 -3.53 14.99
C GLY A 68 -4.12 -4.21 13.62
N HIS A 69 -3.82 -3.43 12.58
CA HIS A 69 -3.66 -3.89 11.21
C HIS A 69 -2.48 -3.21 10.56
N SER A 70 -1.81 -3.88 9.61
CA SER A 70 -0.59 -3.37 8.97
C SER A 70 0.42 -2.87 10.04
N GLY A 71 0.91 -1.63 9.95
CA GLY A 71 1.81 -1.02 10.95
C GLY A 71 1.15 -0.81 12.32
N GLY A 72 -0.17 -0.64 12.35
CA GLY A 72 -0.96 -0.65 13.57
C GLY A 72 -0.91 -1.98 14.33
N GLY A 73 -0.65 -3.10 13.64
CA GLY A 73 -0.46 -4.40 14.29
C GLY A 73 0.77 -4.42 15.21
N ALA A 74 1.92 -4.00 14.68
CA ALA A 74 3.14 -3.88 15.48
C ALA A 74 2.98 -2.89 16.64
N MET A 75 2.32 -1.76 16.38
CA MET A 75 2.02 -0.74 17.39
C MET A 75 1.16 -1.30 18.54
N MET A 76 0.07 -2.01 18.24
CA MET A 76 -0.81 -2.57 19.27
C MET A 76 -0.16 -3.74 20.03
N ALA A 77 0.66 -4.54 19.35
CA ALA A 77 1.43 -5.60 20.01
C ALA A 77 2.43 -5.03 21.02
N ALA A 78 3.19 -4.01 20.63
CA ALA A 78 4.13 -3.34 21.53
C ALA A 78 3.42 -2.65 22.70
N TYR A 79 2.28 -1.99 22.45
CA TYR A 79 1.49 -1.39 23.50
C TYR A 79 1.06 -2.39 24.56
N GLN A 80 0.51 -3.55 24.14
CA GLN A 80 0.02 -4.53 25.09
C GLN A 80 1.15 -5.11 25.93
N ASP A 81 2.31 -5.41 25.33
CA ASP A 81 3.47 -5.93 26.04
C ASP A 81 3.95 -4.93 27.12
N VAL A 82 4.07 -3.66 26.75
CA VAL A 82 4.44 -2.58 27.68
C VAL A 82 3.36 -2.37 28.76
N ALA A 83 2.08 -2.43 28.42
CA ALA A 83 1.00 -2.24 29.38
C ALA A 83 0.89 -3.40 30.39
N GLU A 84 1.28 -4.62 30.02
CA GLU A 84 1.29 -5.78 30.91
C GLU A 84 2.58 -5.89 31.74
N ASN A 85 3.72 -5.49 31.18
CA ASN A 85 5.05 -5.71 31.76
C ASN A 85 5.79 -4.44 32.19
N GLY A 86 5.17 -3.27 32.01
CA GLY A 86 5.76 -1.95 32.25
C GLY A 86 6.88 -1.61 31.27
N ALA A 87 7.63 -0.53 31.58
CA ALA A 87 8.74 -0.05 30.76
C ALA A 87 9.84 -1.11 30.56
N SER A 88 9.92 -2.13 31.44
CA SER A 88 10.86 -3.24 31.32
C SER A 88 10.77 -4.02 30.00
N ALA A 89 9.61 -4.03 29.36
CA ALA A 89 9.42 -4.64 28.03
C ALA A 89 10.10 -3.86 26.88
N CYS A 90 10.32 -2.55 27.07
CA CYS A 90 10.83 -1.65 26.06
C CYS A 90 12.13 -0.91 26.44
N ASN A 91 12.67 -1.08 27.65
CA ASN A 91 13.89 -0.42 28.11
C ASN A 91 15.07 -1.37 28.38
N GLY A 92 14.95 -2.65 28.01
CA GLY A 92 16.01 -3.64 28.15
C GLY A 92 17.27 -3.31 27.35
N THR A 93 18.42 -3.85 27.79
CA THR A 93 19.73 -3.59 27.17
C THR A 93 19.85 -4.12 25.74
N GLU A 94 18.95 -5.03 25.33
CA GLU A 94 18.84 -5.55 23.98
C GLU A 94 18.19 -4.56 23.00
N LYS A 95 17.55 -3.50 23.49
CA LYS A 95 16.91 -2.48 22.65
C LYS A 95 17.96 -1.52 22.12
N ILE A 96 17.88 -1.25 20.81
CA ILE A 96 18.73 -0.25 20.14
C ILE A 96 18.45 1.16 20.68
N TYR A 97 17.17 1.45 20.94
CA TYR A 97 16.71 2.68 21.55
C TYR A 97 15.69 2.32 22.64
N PRO A 98 16.07 2.39 23.93
CA PRO A 98 15.19 2.03 25.02
C PRO A 98 14.12 3.11 25.24
N CYS A 99 12.90 2.69 25.58
CA CYS A 99 11.87 3.62 26.07
C CYS A 99 12.25 4.16 27.45
N SER A 100 11.64 5.27 27.82
CA SER A 100 11.70 5.86 29.15
C SER A 100 10.68 5.21 30.10
N ASN A 101 10.79 5.56 31.39
CA ASN A 101 9.83 5.14 32.42
C ASN A 101 8.44 5.79 32.26
N ALA A 102 8.25 6.70 31.29
CA ALA A 102 6.92 7.23 30.95
C ALA A 102 5.96 6.12 30.47
N MET A 103 6.52 4.99 30.03
CA MET A 103 5.77 3.81 29.58
C MET A 103 5.29 2.90 30.72
N ASP A 104 5.60 3.22 31.99
CA ASP A 104 5.07 2.46 33.13
C ASP A 104 3.58 2.79 33.40
N GLY A 105 2.84 1.78 33.85
CA GLY A 105 1.46 1.96 34.31
C GLY A 105 0.43 2.22 33.21
N LEU A 106 0.76 1.95 31.94
CA LEU A 106 -0.23 1.99 30.86
C LEU A 106 -1.33 0.94 31.13
N PRO A 107 -2.62 1.26 30.90
CA PRO A 107 -3.71 0.33 31.20
C PRO A 107 -3.75 -0.80 30.15
N PRO A 108 -3.57 -2.07 30.53
CA PRO A 108 -3.62 -3.16 29.56
C PRO A 108 -5.03 -3.30 28.98
N ALA A 109 -5.12 -3.73 27.71
CA ALA A 109 -6.38 -4.20 27.15
C ALA A 109 -6.68 -5.62 27.67
N ASP A 110 -7.93 -6.06 27.57
CA ASP A 110 -8.36 -7.42 27.89
C ASP A 110 -8.15 -8.41 26.73
N GLY A 111 -7.80 -7.92 25.55
CA GLY A 111 -7.51 -8.74 24.38
C GLY A 111 -6.89 -7.94 23.24
N VAL A 112 -6.22 -8.64 22.33
CA VAL A 112 -5.52 -8.07 21.19
C VAL A 112 -5.94 -8.79 19.91
N LEU A 113 -6.26 -8.03 18.87
CA LEU A 113 -6.51 -8.52 17.52
C LEU A 113 -5.46 -7.94 16.58
N LEU A 114 -4.62 -8.80 15.99
CA LEU A 114 -3.58 -8.42 15.03
C LEU A 114 -3.98 -8.97 13.65
N ILE A 115 -4.55 -8.12 12.81
CA ILE A 115 -5.16 -8.50 11.53
C ILE A 115 -4.27 -8.02 10.40
N ASP A 116 -3.69 -8.93 9.62
CA ASP A 116 -2.75 -8.58 8.53
C ASP A 116 -1.68 -7.58 9.00
N ALA A 117 -1.12 -7.85 10.19
CA ALA A 117 -0.06 -7.04 10.77
C ALA A 117 1.20 -7.16 9.92
N ASN A 118 1.86 -6.05 9.63
CA ASN A 118 3.16 -6.08 8.97
C ASN A 118 4.26 -6.50 9.96
N TYR A 119 5.49 -6.66 9.48
CA TYR A 119 6.64 -7.07 10.30
C TYR A 119 7.19 -5.99 11.25
N GLY A 120 6.46 -4.87 11.43
CA GLY A 120 6.90 -3.68 12.14
C GLY A 120 7.68 -2.71 11.27
N LEU A 121 7.64 -1.42 11.65
CA LEU A 121 8.21 -0.32 10.84
C LEU A 121 9.69 -0.52 10.55
N SER A 122 10.48 -0.95 11.54
CA SER A 122 11.91 -1.21 11.39
C SER A 122 12.19 -2.32 10.36
N THR A 123 11.48 -3.44 10.45
CA THR A 123 11.64 -4.56 9.51
C THR A 123 11.16 -4.19 8.12
N MET A 124 10.04 -3.46 7.99
CA MET A 124 9.53 -3.02 6.69
C MET A 124 10.51 -2.06 5.99
N THR A 125 11.13 -1.14 6.74
CA THR A 125 12.23 -0.30 6.22
C THR A 125 13.42 -1.14 5.78
N LEU A 126 13.86 -2.10 6.61
CA LEU A 126 14.96 -3.03 6.27
C LEU A 126 14.71 -3.76 4.94
N LEU A 127 13.50 -4.29 4.75
CA LEU A 127 13.11 -5.02 3.53
C LEU A 127 13.02 -4.11 2.28
N SER A 128 13.02 -2.79 2.47
CA SER A 128 12.93 -1.79 1.42
C SER A 128 14.26 -1.11 1.08
N ILE A 129 15.33 -1.42 1.83
CA ILE A 129 16.68 -0.91 1.56
C ILE A 129 17.16 -1.38 0.19
N ASN A 130 17.57 -0.45 -0.67
CA ASN A 130 18.36 -0.79 -1.86
C ASN A 130 19.84 -1.02 -1.46
N PRO A 131 20.36 -2.26 -1.54
CA PRO A 131 21.75 -2.54 -1.17
C PRO A 131 22.77 -2.07 -2.22
N ALA A 132 22.30 -1.66 -3.41
CA ALA A 132 23.17 -1.16 -4.47
C ALA A 132 23.69 0.25 -4.17
N ILE A 133 23.06 1.00 -3.27
CA ILE A 133 23.54 2.34 -2.89
C ILE A 133 24.85 2.20 -2.10
N THR A 134 25.91 2.84 -2.60
CA THR A 134 27.23 2.85 -1.94
C THR A 134 27.57 4.20 -1.31
N ASN A 135 26.87 5.27 -1.68
CA ASN A 135 27.07 6.63 -1.18
C ASN A 135 25.79 7.16 -0.51
N GLU A 136 25.79 7.19 0.83
CA GLU A 136 24.64 7.60 1.63
C GLU A 136 24.35 9.11 1.54
N SER A 137 25.32 9.94 1.12
CA SER A 137 25.14 11.40 1.05
C SER A 137 24.42 11.86 -0.21
N THR A 138 24.49 11.08 -1.30
CA THR A 138 23.93 11.47 -2.60
C THR A 138 22.90 10.47 -3.12
N GLY A 139 22.98 9.20 -2.72
CA GLY A 139 22.18 8.12 -3.31
C GLY A 139 22.47 7.86 -4.79
N ALA A 140 23.49 8.51 -5.37
CA ALA A 140 23.73 8.49 -6.82
C ALA A 140 24.60 7.30 -7.27
N ASP A 141 25.42 6.77 -6.37
CA ASP A 141 26.36 5.69 -6.69
C ASP A 141 25.69 4.31 -6.54
N ILE A 142 25.57 3.61 -7.65
CA ILE A 142 24.90 2.30 -7.75
C ILE A 142 25.93 1.20 -8.03
N ASN A 143 26.07 0.25 -7.10
CA ASN A 143 26.80 -0.98 -7.31
C ASN A 143 26.02 -1.90 -8.28
N PRO A 144 26.52 -2.13 -9.51
CA PRO A 144 25.81 -2.93 -10.50
C PRO A 144 25.64 -4.39 -10.10
N SER A 145 26.49 -4.93 -9.21
CA SER A 145 26.39 -6.33 -8.75
C SER A 145 25.27 -6.56 -7.75
N LEU A 146 24.70 -5.50 -7.16
CA LEU A 146 23.58 -5.56 -6.21
C LEU A 146 22.33 -4.86 -6.75
N ASN A 147 22.42 -4.21 -7.92
CA ASN A 147 21.30 -3.55 -8.56
C ASN A 147 20.27 -4.59 -9.03
N ILE A 148 19.11 -4.60 -8.39
CA ILE A 148 18.00 -5.51 -8.70
C ILE A 148 17.46 -5.34 -10.12
N TYR A 149 17.60 -4.16 -10.73
CA TYR A 149 17.14 -3.87 -12.09
C TYR A 149 18.19 -4.16 -13.17
N ASN A 150 19.35 -4.69 -12.79
CA ASN A 150 20.38 -5.07 -13.74
C ASN A 150 20.04 -6.42 -14.38
N LYS A 151 20.03 -6.48 -15.71
CA LYS A 151 19.79 -7.73 -16.46
C LYS A 151 20.78 -8.83 -16.10
N ALA A 152 22.03 -8.47 -15.80
CA ALA A 152 23.06 -9.42 -15.38
C ALA A 152 22.71 -10.16 -14.08
N ASN A 153 21.88 -9.54 -13.23
CA ASN A 153 21.47 -10.11 -11.95
C ASN A 153 20.17 -10.93 -12.05
N GLY A 154 19.45 -10.84 -13.18
CA GLY A 154 18.20 -11.58 -13.41
C GLY A 154 16.98 -10.71 -13.73
N TRP A 155 17.13 -9.39 -13.83
CA TRP A 155 16.02 -8.52 -14.25
C TRP A 155 15.63 -8.75 -15.72
N THR A 156 14.33 -8.84 -15.98
CA THR A 156 13.78 -8.90 -17.34
C THR A 156 12.60 -7.93 -17.47
N GLU A 157 12.13 -7.70 -18.71
CA GLU A 157 10.91 -6.93 -18.97
C GLU A 157 9.64 -7.56 -18.37
N ASN A 158 9.70 -8.86 -18.05
CA ASN A 158 8.60 -9.61 -17.43
C ASN A 158 8.76 -9.72 -15.90
N GLY A 159 9.71 -8.99 -15.31
CA GLY A 159 10.03 -9.01 -13.88
C GLY A 159 11.35 -9.73 -13.54
N GLY A 160 11.56 -9.93 -12.24
CA GLY A 160 12.77 -10.54 -11.71
C GLY A 160 12.80 -12.06 -11.86
N ASN A 161 13.88 -12.60 -12.44
CA ASN A 161 14.21 -14.01 -12.45
C ASN A 161 15.60 -14.21 -11.80
N TYR A 162 15.64 -14.07 -10.49
CA TYR A 162 16.88 -14.01 -9.73
C TYR A 162 17.39 -15.40 -9.36
N THR A 163 18.71 -15.59 -9.48
CA THR A 163 19.35 -16.82 -9.02
C THR A 163 19.43 -16.85 -7.50
N ASN A 164 19.34 -18.03 -6.88
CA ASN A 164 19.48 -18.16 -5.41
C ASN A 164 20.77 -17.53 -4.86
N SER A 165 21.87 -17.55 -5.64
CA SER A 165 23.12 -16.87 -5.29
C SER A 165 22.94 -15.35 -5.25
N PHE A 166 22.32 -14.76 -6.27
CA PHE A 166 22.04 -13.32 -6.28
C PHE A 166 21.09 -12.91 -5.16
N ILE A 167 20.02 -13.69 -4.88
CA ILE A 167 19.11 -13.42 -3.75
C ILE A 167 19.90 -13.35 -2.44
N LYS A 168 20.80 -14.30 -2.20
CA LYS A 168 21.66 -14.32 -1.01
C LYS A 168 22.60 -13.12 -0.96
N GLU A 169 23.23 -12.77 -2.07
CA GLU A 169 24.12 -11.60 -2.17
C GLU A 169 23.37 -10.29 -1.94
N PHE A 170 22.18 -10.14 -2.51
CA PHE A 170 21.29 -9.00 -2.31
C PHE A 170 20.97 -8.80 -0.82
N TRP A 171 20.49 -9.84 -0.13
CA TRP A 171 20.18 -9.73 1.30
C TRP A 171 21.41 -9.53 2.18
N THR A 172 22.56 -10.07 1.78
CA THR A 172 23.85 -9.79 2.45
C THR A 172 24.20 -8.30 2.31
N GLY A 173 24.00 -7.73 1.13
CA GLY A 173 24.16 -6.30 0.87
C GLY A 173 23.20 -5.43 1.69
N VAL A 174 21.94 -5.86 1.82
CA VAL A 174 20.93 -5.15 2.62
C VAL A 174 21.37 -5.10 4.08
N ALA A 175 21.76 -6.25 4.65
CA ALA A 175 22.25 -6.33 6.02
C ALA A 175 23.51 -5.46 6.23
N ALA A 176 24.46 -5.50 5.29
CA ALA A 176 25.67 -4.69 5.37
C ALA A 176 25.36 -3.19 5.35
N ARG A 177 24.47 -2.73 4.46
CA ARG A 177 24.05 -1.33 4.38
C ARG A 177 23.30 -0.89 5.63
N TRP A 178 22.32 -1.69 6.06
CA TRP A 178 21.54 -1.44 7.28
C TRP A 178 22.43 -1.31 8.52
N ASN A 179 23.42 -2.18 8.69
CA ASN A 179 24.36 -2.12 9.81
C ASN A 179 25.23 -0.84 9.78
N ARG A 180 25.63 -0.36 8.60
CA ARG A 180 26.36 0.93 8.48
C ARG A 180 25.48 2.10 8.90
N ILE A 181 24.23 2.15 8.41
CA ILE A 181 23.26 3.19 8.75
C ILE A 181 22.99 3.20 10.26
N GLN A 182 22.72 2.03 10.85
CA GLN A 182 22.51 1.91 12.30
C GLN A 182 23.73 2.35 13.11
N THR A 183 24.94 1.94 12.70
CA THR A 183 26.18 2.35 13.38
C THR A 183 26.35 3.85 13.35
N HIS A 184 26.09 4.47 12.19
CA HIS A 184 26.13 5.93 12.04
C HIS A 184 25.09 6.61 12.94
N ALA A 185 23.83 6.17 12.91
CA ALA A 185 22.75 6.72 13.72
C ALA A 185 23.04 6.61 15.23
N LEU A 186 23.57 5.49 15.71
CA LEU A 186 23.97 5.30 17.10
C LEU A 186 25.12 6.24 17.52
N GLN A 187 26.09 6.45 16.64
CA GLN A 187 27.16 7.42 16.86
C GLN A 187 26.63 8.84 16.96
N ARG A 188 25.72 9.24 16.05
CA ARG A 188 25.07 10.55 16.10
C ARG A 188 24.22 10.72 17.37
N ASN A 189 23.40 9.72 17.73
CA ASN A 189 22.60 9.74 18.97
C ASN A 189 23.45 9.94 20.23
N THR A 190 24.66 9.33 20.27
CA THR A 190 25.61 9.53 21.37
C THR A 190 26.11 10.98 21.45
N LEU A 191 26.37 11.62 20.30
CA LEU A 191 26.78 13.03 20.23
C LEU A 191 25.64 13.97 20.62
N ILE A 192 24.43 13.73 20.11
CA ILE A 192 23.21 14.49 20.44
C ILE A 192 22.97 14.47 21.96
N THR A 193 22.95 13.27 22.56
CA THR A 193 22.76 13.10 24.02
C THR A 193 23.84 13.82 24.84
N ALA A 194 25.06 13.95 24.31
CA ALA A 194 26.16 14.66 24.95
C ALA A 194 26.16 16.19 24.72
N GLY A 195 25.15 16.75 24.03
CA GLY A 195 25.10 18.16 23.64
C GLY A 195 26.17 18.54 22.62
N LYS A 196 26.66 17.57 21.84
CA LYS A 196 27.69 17.71 20.80
C LYS A 196 27.15 17.38 19.41
N GLY A 197 25.83 17.30 19.26
CA GLY A 197 25.19 17.19 17.96
C GLY A 197 25.42 18.45 17.13
N ASP A 198 25.16 18.34 15.83
CA ASP A 198 25.27 19.44 14.88
C ASP A 198 24.09 20.43 15.04
N TYR A 199 23.03 19.99 15.73
CA TYR A 199 21.82 20.74 16.05
C TYR A 199 21.56 20.73 17.56
N THR A 200 20.76 21.69 18.04
CA THR A 200 20.50 21.89 19.47
C THR A 200 19.54 20.88 20.09
N ASP A 201 18.78 20.18 19.25
CA ASP A 201 17.77 19.19 19.62
C ASP A 201 18.09 17.82 19.01
N ASP A 202 17.85 17.63 17.71
CA ASP A 202 18.03 16.35 16.99
C ASP A 202 18.55 16.59 15.57
N GLU A 203 18.94 15.52 14.88
CA GLU A 203 19.59 15.58 13.58
C GLU A 203 18.78 14.88 12.50
N GLY A 204 18.75 15.48 11.30
CA GLY A 204 18.17 14.82 10.14
C GLY A 204 19.02 13.62 9.69
N LEU A 205 18.38 12.46 9.51
CA LEU A 205 18.96 11.29 8.87
C LEU A 205 18.27 11.02 7.54
N VAL A 206 19.00 11.22 6.44
CA VAL A 206 18.51 10.87 5.10
C VAL A 206 19.02 9.48 4.75
N ILE A 207 18.09 8.57 4.43
CA ILE A 207 18.42 7.22 3.93
C ILE A 207 17.95 7.12 2.48
N PRO A 208 18.86 7.27 1.50
CA PRO A 208 18.47 7.24 0.09
C PRO A 208 17.94 5.86 -0.32
N ASP A 209 16.87 5.86 -1.11
CA ASP A 209 16.27 4.65 -1.70
C ASP A 209 15.94 3.55 -0.66
N ALA A 210 15.14 3.94 0.34
CA ALA A 210 14.74 3.12 1.48
C ALA A 210 13.25 3.25 1.87
N ASN A 211 12.44 3.96 1.08
CA ASN A 211 11.02 4.14 1.38
C ASN A 211 10.29 2.79 1.34
N TYR A 212 9.54 2.44 2.38
CA TYR A 212 8.76 1.20 2.45
C TYR A 212 7.27 1.35 2.16
N ILE A 213 6.79 2.59 1.99
CA ILE A 213 5.39 2.88 1.65
C ILE A 213 5.08 2.38 0.23
N GLY A 214 3.87 1.88 -0.03
CA GLY A 214 3.38 1.65 -1.40
C GLY A 214 4.14 0.59 -2.21
N PHE A 215 4.14 -0.66 -1.76
CA PHE A 215 4.82 -1.80 -2.43
C PHE A 215 6.31 -1.55 -2.79
N ASN A 216 7.01 -0.71 -2.04
CA ASN A 216 8.40 -0.36 -2.33
C ASN A 216 9.45 -1.34 -1.77
N ASN A 217 9.04 -2.45 -1.15
CA ASN A 217 9.96 -3.52 -0.78
C ASN A 217 10.69 -4.02 -2.03
N LYS A 218 12.02 -4.02 -2.05
CA LYS A 218 12.78 -4.23 -3.29
C LYS A 218 12.70 -5.66 -3.79
N MET A 219 13.14 -6.64 -3.00
CA MET A 219 13.29 -8.02 -3.48
C MET A 219 11.95 -8.78 -3.52
N ILE A 220 11.20 -8.76 -2.43
CA ILE A 220 9.97 -9.58 -2.27
C ILE A 220 8.80 -9.16 -3.16
N THR A 221 8.84 -7.96 -3.76
CA THR A 221 7.83 -7.53 -4.74
C THR A 221 8.19 -7.90 -6.17
N GLN A 222 9.47 -8.14 -6.44
CA GLN A 222 9.98 -8.49 -7.76
C GLN A 222 10.12 -10.01 -7.95
N ASP A 223 10.21 -10.76 -6.86
CA ASP A 223 10.23 -12.23 -6.86
C ASP A 223 9.09 -12.80 -6.01
N ILE A 224 8.00 -13.13 -6.69
CA ILE A 224 6.78 -13.62 -6.08
C ILE A 224 6.88 -15.05 -5.53
N SER A 225 8.03 -15.73 -5.69
CA SER A 225 8.27 -17.01 -5.02
C SER A 225 8.54 -16.82 -3.53
N LEU A 226 9.10 -15.66 -3.15
CA LEU A 226 9.41 -15.30 -1.77
C LEU A 226 8.12 -14.93 -1.03
N LEU A 227 7.99 -15.41 0.22
CA LEU A 227 6.81 -15.18 1.08
C LEU A 227 5.47 -15.60 0.44
N SER A 228 5.50 -16.53 -0.51
CA SER A 228 4.33 -16.90 -1.32
C SER A 228 3.31 -17.78 -0.61
N HIS A 229 3.65 -18.35 0.55
CA HIS A 229 2.76 -19.20 1.33
C HIS A 229 3.17 -19.33 2.79
N THR A 230 2.27 -19.85 3.62
CA THR A 230 2.57 -20.21 5.02
C THR A 230 3.44 -21.46 5.12
N SER A 231 4.30 -21.55 6.13
CA SER A 231 5.13 -22.76 6.36
C SER A 231 4.33 -23.95 6.89
N TYR A 232 3.22 -23.68 7.59
CA TYR A 232 2.33 -24.68 8.18
C TYR A 232 0.91 -24.55 7.64
N LYS A 233 0.11 -25.59 7.86
CA LYS A 233 -1.30 -25.58 7.51
C LYS A 233 -2.08 -24.76 8.55
N TRP A 234 -2.89 -23.83 8.07
CA TRP A 234 -3.73 -22.98 8.91
C TRP A 234 -5.17 -22.94 8.39
N PRO A 235 -6.14 -22.50 9.22
CA PRO A 235 -7.48 -22.23 8.76
C PRO A 235 -7.50 -21.14 7.67
N LEU A 236 -8.00 -21.47 6.48
CA LEU A 236 -8.41 -20.53 5.46
C LEU A 236 -9.92 -20.35 5.53
N LEU A 237 -10.36 -19.11 5.70
CA LEU A 237 -11.76 -18.72 5.82
C LEU A 237 -12.42 -18.63 4.44
N HIS A 238 -13.58 -19.25 4.25
CA HIS A 238 -14.33 -19.22 2.98
C HIS A 238 -15.64 -18.46 3.09
N LYS A 239 -16.10 -17.90 1.96
CA LYS A 239 -17.30 -17.06 1.86
C LYS A 239 -18.62 -17.66 2.38
N ASN A 240 -18.68 -18.99 2.56
CA ASN A 240 -19.87 -19.70 3.05
C ASN A 240 -19.75 -20.10 4.53
N GLY A 241 -18.83 -19.47 5.28
CA GLY A 241 -18.57 -19.78 6.69
C GLY A 241 -17.87 -21.12 6.92
N ARG A 242 -17.50 -21.83 5.85
CA ARG A 242 -16.63 -23.01 5.97
C ARG A 242 -15.18 -22.56 6.10
N ASN A 243 -14.38 -23.36 6.80
CA ASN A 243 -12.94 -23.19 6.90
C ASN A 243 -12.25 -24.46 6.38
N THR A 244 -11.15 -24.32 5.65
CA THR A 244 -10.27 -25.45 5.32
C THR A 244 -8.94 -25.29 6.04
N THR A 245 -8.25 -26.40 6.35
CA THR A 245 -6.92 -26.36 6.94
C THR A 245 -5.88 -26.73 5.89
N GLN A 246 -5.08 -25.76 5.45
CA GLN A 246 -4.13 -25.95 4.34
C GLN A 246 -2.93 -24.99 4.42
N ILE A 247 -1.88 -25.27 3.63
CA ILE A 247 -0.87 -24.26 3.32
C ILE A 247 -1.60 -23.12 2.60
N VAL A 248 -1.54 -21.90 3.14
CA VAL A 248 -2.29 -20.76 2.60
C VAL A 248 -1.38 -20.02 1.61
N PRO A 249 -1.69 -19.98 0.30
CA PRO A 249 -0.91 -19.26 -0.69
C PRO A 249 -1.34 -17.79 -0.81
N SER A 250 -0.44 -16.91 -1.24
CA SER A 250 -0.71 -15.49 -1.48
C SER A 250 -1.58 -15.25 -2.73
N THR A 251 -1.44 -16.10 -3.76
CA THR A 251 -2.30 -16.13 -4.93
C THR A 251 -2.53 -17.57 -5.38
N THR A 252 -3.63 -17.84 -6.07
CA THR A 252 -3.95 -19.19 -6.58
C THR A 252 -3.99 -19.19 -8.10
N ILE A 253 -3.72 -20.36 -8.71
CA ILE A 253 -3.91 -20.58 -10.14
C ILE A 253 -5.33 -20.17 -10.56
N THR A 254 -6.34 -20.54 -9.77
CA THR A 254 -7.72 -20.14 -10.03
C THR A 254 -7.91 -18.63 -9.98
N ARG A 255 -7.29 -17.90 -9.04
CA ARG A 255 -7.37 -16.44 -8.97
C ARG A 255 -6.70 -15.78 -10.17
N PHE A 256 -5.53 -16.27 -10.58
CA PHE A 256 -4.86 -15.84 -11.80
C PHE A 256 -5.76 -16.05 -13.04
N LEU A 257 -6.23 -17.28 -13.25
CA LEU A 257 -7.07 -17.64 -14.39
C LEU A 257 -8.40 -16.88 -14.44
N SER A 258 -8.98 -16.55 -13.29
CA SER A 258 -10.26 -15.83 -13.20
C SER A 258 -10.14 -14.31 -13.19
N THR A 259 -8.94 -13.73 -13.12
CA THR A 259 -8.79 -12.28 -12.93
C THR A 259 -7.82 -11.65 -13.91
N PHE A 260 -6.68 -12.30 -14.16
CA PHE A 260 -5.55 -11.74 -14.88
C PHE A 260 -5.25 -12.43 -16.20
N ALA A 261 -5.65 -13.70 -16.35
CA ALA A 261 -5.38 -14.44 -17.58
C ALA A 261 -6.24 -13.95 -18.76
N ILE A 262 -5.62 -13.83 -19.93
CA ILE A 262 -6.26 -13.55 -21.22
C ILE A 262 -5.54 -14.35 -22.30
N ARG A 263 -6.28 -14.90 -23.27
CA ARG A 263 -5.70 -15.65 -24.39
C ARG A 263 -5.11 -14.69 -25.43
N ILE A 264 -3.95 -15.06 -25.95
CA ILE A 264 -3.18 -14.31 -26.94
C ILE A 264 -2.87 -15.21 -28.14
N ASP A 265 -3.07 -14.69 -29.34
CA ASP A 265 -2.49 -15.21 -30.56
C ASP A 265 -1.10 -14.58 -30.77
N GLY A 266 -0.06 -15.33 -30.42
CA GLY A 266 1.32 -14.84 -30.48
C GLY A 266 1.77 -14.39 -31.87
N ALA A 267 1.19 -14.93 -32.95
CA ALA A 267 1.55 -14.53 -34.31
C ALA A 267 1.05 -13.11 -34.62
N ASN A 268 -0.10 -12.73 -34.06
CA ASN A 268 -0.83 -11.50 -34.39
C ASN A 268 -0.85 -10.46 -33.25
N PHE A 269 -0.27 -10.77 -32.09
CA PHE A 269 -0.22 -9.85 -30.95
C PHE A 269 0.66 -8.63 -31.24
N ARG A 270 0.05 -7.45 -31.40
CA ARG A 270 0.75 -6.20 -31.68
C ARG A 270 0.07 -5.06 -30.95
N VAL A 271 0.85 -4.06 -30.57
CA VAL A 271 0.35 -2.74 -30.15
C VAL A 271 0.72 -1.77 -31.27
N THR A 272 -0.28 -1.12 -31.86
CA THR A 272 -0.14 -0.14 -32.94
C THR A 272 -0.44 1.26 -32.42
N ALA A 273 -0.32 2.28 -33.29
CA ALA A 273 -0.64 3.67 -32.94
C ALA A 273 -2.09 3.83 -32.43
N ASP A 274 -2.99 2.93 -32.82
CA ASP A 274 -4.42 3.05 -32.61
C ASP A 274 -5.08 1.75 -32.10
N ASN A 275 -4.34 0.66 -31.81
CA ASN A 275 -4.98 -0.61 -31.50
C ASN A 275 -4.08 -1.60 -30.74
N ILE A 276 -4.72 -2.62 -30.14
CA ILE A 276 -4.06 -3.82 -29.65
C ILE A 276 -4.69 -5.02 -30.37
N THR A 277 -3.92 -5.71 -31.21
CA THR A 277 -4.37 -6.88 -32.01
C THR A 277 -3.90 -8.19 -31.40
N GLY A 278 -4.46 -9.31 -31.84
CA GLY A 278 -4.04 -10.66 -31.41
C GLY A 278 -4.44 -11.03 -29.98
N VAL A 279 -5.32 -10.25 -29.34
CA VAL A 279 -5.89 -10.56 -28.03
C VAL A 279 -7.30 -11.12 -28.22
N ASP A 280 -7.59 -12.27 -27.62
CA ASP A 280 -8.96 -12.77 -27.50
C ASP A 280 -9.62 -12.11 -26.29
N TRP A 281 -10.17 -10.92 -26.50
CA TRP A 281 -10.83 -10.12 -25.46
C TRP A 281 -12.01 -10.86 -24.78
N THR A 282 -12.59 -11.87 -25.42
CA THR A 282 -13.71 -12.65 -24.86
C THR A 282 -13.25 -13.78 -23.93
N SER A 283 -11.95 -14.07 -23.90
CA SER A 283 -11.37 -15.10 -23.04
C SER A 283 -11.29 -14.71 -21.56
N SER A 284 -11.53 -13.45 -21.23
CA SER A 284 -11.53 -12.94 -19.86
C SER A 284 -12.76 -12.08 -19.58
N GLN A 285 -13.48 -12.39 -18.51
CA GLN A 285 -14.59 -11.59 -18.00
C GLN A 285 -14.17 -10.20 -17.48
N THR A 286 -12.87 -9.99 -17.20
CA THR A 286 -12.33 -8.71 -16.74
C THR A 286 -11.86 -7.81 -17.89
N ALA A 287 -11.96 -8.26 -19.15
CA ALA A 287 -11.66 -7.45 -20.33
C ALA A 287 -12.93 -6.71 -20.82
N PRO A 288 -13.01 -5.37 -20.71
CA PRO A 288 -14.22 -4.62 -21.02
C PRO A 288 -14.64 -4.72 -22.50
N ILE A 289 -13.67 -4.80 -23.44
CA ILE A 289 -13.95 -4.97 -24.88
C ILE A 289 -14.72 -6.29 -25.16
N GLY A 290 -14.44 -7.36 -24.41
CA GLY A 290 -15.17 -8.62 -24.51
C GLY A 290 -16.57 -8.51 -23.89
N SER A 291 -16.63 -7.96 -22.67
CA SER A 291 -17.86 -7.90 -21.86
C SER A 291 -18.91 -6.92 -22.41
N VAL A 292 -18.49 -5.78 -22.99
CA VAL A 292 -19.38 -4.71 -23.46
C VAL A 292 -20.31 -5.17 -24.59
N GLN A 293 -19.95 -6.22 -25.32
CA GLN A 293 -20.77 -6.80 -26.38
C GLN A 293 -22.13 -7.31 -25.86
N GLY A 294 -22.22 -7.68 -24.58
CA GLY A 294 -23.46 -8.13 -23.94
C GLY A 294 -24.36 -7.00 -23.41
N ILE A 295 -23.90 -5.74 -23.45
CA ILE A 295 -24.65 -4.61 -22.90
C ILE A 295 -25.71 -4.15 -23.90
N THR A 296 -26.98 -4.20 -23.47
CA THR A 296 -28.15 -3.74 -24.23
C THR A 296 -28.74 -2.44 -23.69
N LYS A 297 -28.16 -1.90 -22.62
CA LYS A 297 -28.60 -0.68 -21.94
C LYS A 297 -27.84 0.54 -22.46
N PRO A 298 -28.37 1.77 -22.27
CA PRO A 298 -27.65 2.99 -22.58
C PRO A 298 -26.21 2.94 -22.07
N LEU A 299 -25.24 3.22 -22.95
CA LEU A 299 -23.81 3.10 -22.65
C LEU A 299 -23.08 4.40 -22.99
N LEU A 300 -22.38 4.96 -22.01
CA LEU A 300 -21.39 6.01 -22.24
C LEU A 300 -19.98 5.43 -22.08
N THR A 301 -19.10 5.76 -23.01
CA THR A 301 -17.66 5.54 -22.89
C THR A 301 -16.95 6.89 -22.93
N MET A 302 -15.95 7.09 -22.07
CA MET A 302 -15.18 8.33 -22.05
C MET A 302 -13.69 8.06 -21.92
N GLY A 303 -12.89 8.77 -22.70
CA GLY A 303 -11.43 8.73 -22.65
C GLY A 303 -10.83 10.05 -22.17
N ASN A 304 -9.80 9.99 -21.33
CA ASN A 304 -9.13 11.17 -20.78
C ASN A 304 -7.76 11.36 -21.46
N THR A 305 -7.65 12.33 -22.36
CA THR A 305 -6.53 12.42 -23.32
C THR A 305 -5.16 12.73 -22.70
N GLY A 306 -5.11 13.16 -21.44
CA GLY A 306 -3.87 13.30 -20.66
C GLY A 306 -3.33 11.97 -20.12
N HIS A 307 -3.93 10.82 -20.47
CA HIS A 307 -3.48 9.50 -20.05
C HIS A 307 -3.57 8.46 -21.16
N TYR A 308 -2.66 7.47 -21.21
CA TYR A 308 -2.57 6.50 -22.31
C TYR A 308 -3.80 5.59 -22.46
N GLU A 309 -4.56 5.37 -21.39
CA GLU A 309 -5.74 4.49 -21.42
C GLU A 309 -6.94 5.06 -22.17
N TYR A 310 -6.92 6.37 -22.50
CA TYR A 310 -8.03 7.07 -23.14
C TYR A 310 -8.61 6.34 -24.36
N LEU A 311 -7.73 5.73 -25.16
CA LEU A 311 -8.10 5.08 -26.41
C LEU A 311 -8.93 3.82 -26.19
N ASN A 312 -8.85 3.19 -25.01
CA ASN A 312 -9.67 2.02 -24.70
C ASN A 312 -11.17 2.36 -24.72
N ALA A 313 -11.54 3.62 -24.43
CA ALA A 313 -12.93 4.09 -24.55
C ALA A 313 -13.48 3.88 -25.97
N GLU A 314 -12.67 4.17 -27.00
CA GLU A 314 -13.03 3.93 -28.39
C GLU A 314 -13.24 2.43 -28.66
N LYS A 315 -12.32 1.59 -28.18
CA LYS A 315 -12.40 0.14 -28.44
C LYS A 315 -13.61 -0.50 -27.76
N ILE A 316 -13.93 -0.06 -26.56
CA ILE A 316 -15.15 -0.46 -25.84
C ILE A 316 -16.39 0.03 -26.61
N TYR A 317 -16.42 1.29 -27.05
CA TYR A 317 -17.53 1.85 -27.82
C TYR A 317 -17.77 1.08 -29.12
N LEU A 318 -16.72 0.78 -29.88
CA LEU A 318 -16.81 0.07 -31.14
C LEU A 318 -17.28 -1.39 -30.95
N ALA A 319 -16.83 -2.06 -29.88
CA ALA A 319 -17.27 -3.41 -29.55
C ALA A 319 -18.71 -3.48 -28.98
N ALA A 320 -19.21 -2.38 -28.39
CA ALA A 320 -20.53 -2.36 -27.78
C ALA A 320 -21.66 -2.60 -28.79
N LYS A 321 -22.62 -3.46 -28.43
CA LYS A 321 -23.83 -3.74 -29.22
C LYS A 321 -25.06 -2.95 -28.78
N SER A 322 -24.95 -2.12 -27.73
CA SER A 322 -26.04 -1.25 -27.30
C SER A 322 -26.48 -0.32 -28.43
N SER A 323 -27.79 -0.18 -28.60
CA SER A 323 -28.40 0.73 -29.59
C SER A 323 -28.34 2.19 -29.16
N ASP A 324 -28.33 2.45 -27.85
CA ASP A 324 -28.11 3.78 -27.27
C ASP A 324 -26.70 3.79 -26.67
N LYS A 325 -25.74 4.30 -27.44
CA LYS A 325 -24.37 4.44 -26.98
C LYS A 325 -23.76 5.76 -27.42
N SER A 326 -22.92 6.32 -26.55
CA SER A 326 -22.21 7.57 -26.77
C SER A 326 -20.73 7.43 -26.39
N ILE A 327 -19.90 8.28 -26.99
CA ILE A 327 -18.48 8.39 -26.66
C ILE A 327 -18.09 9.86 -26.54
N GLY A 328 -17.20 10.18 -25.60
CA GLY A 328 -16.60 11.50 -25.43
C GLY A 328 -15.14 11.41 -25.02
N PHE A 329 -14.38 12.49 -25.26
CA PHE A 329 -13.00 12.59 -24.81
C PHE A 329 -12.78 13.91 -24.08
N VAL A 330 -12.16 13.85 -22.91
CA VAL A 330 -11.86 15.03 -22.10
C VAL A 330 -10.42 15.45 -22.39
N GLU A 331 -10.27 16.64 -22.97
CA GLU A 331 -8.97 17.20 -23.29
C GLU A 331 -8.17 17.47 -22.01
N GLY A 332 -6.91 17.04 -21.96
CA GLY A 332 -6.01 17.31 -20.83
C GLY A 332 -6.31 16.60 -19.51
N ALA A 333 -7.37 15.79 -19.43
CA ALA A 333 -7.70 15.04 -18.21
C ALA A 333 -6.74 13.86 -17.98
N GLN A 334 -6.33 13.64 -16.73
CA GLN A 334 -5.59 12.43 -16.31
C GLN A 334 -6.52 11.22 -16.13
N HIS A 335 -5.96 10.06 -15.79
CA HIS A 335 -6.76 8.86 -15.45
C HIS A 335 -7.78 9.15 -14.34
N THR A 336 -7.40 9.98 -13.36
CA THR A 336 -8.20 10.45 -12.24
C THR A 336 -9.15 11.62 -12.57
N ILE A 337 -9.32 11.96 -13.86
CA ILE A 337 -10.19 13.01 -14.39
C ILE A 337 -9.68 14.44 -14.13
N ASN A 338 -8.91 14.70 -13.07
CA ASN A 338 -8.30 16.01 -12.84
C ASN A 338 -7.34 16.44 -13.95
N THR A 339 -7.11 17.73 -14.03
CA THR A 339 -6.29 18.36 -15.07
C THR A 339 -4.85 17.84 -15.01
N CYS A 340 -4.29 17.47 -16.17
CA CYS A 340 -2.86 17.22 -16.33
C CYS A 340 -2.16 18.58 -16.50
N THR A 341 -1.86 19.24 -15.39
CA THR A 341 -1.16 20.54 -15.40
C THR A 341 0.22 20.45 -16.05
N GLU A 342 0.86 19.28 -15.96
CA GLU A 342 2.15 18.96 -16.56
C GLU A 342 2.08 18.80 -18.09
N CYS A 343 0.88 18.54 -18.63
CA CYS A 343 0.63 18.42 -20.06
C CYS A 343 0.33 19.78 -20.70
N GLU A 344 0.09 20.84 -19.91
CA GLU A 344 -0.27 22.15 -20.40
C GLU A 344 0.92 22.86 -21.06
N ARG A 345 0.67 23.48 -22.21
CA ARG A 345 1.61 24.36 -22.92
C ARG A 345 1.66 25.75 -22.28
N PHE A 346 0.59 26.15 -21.60
CA PHE A 346 0.49 27.38 -20.83
C PHE A 346 -0.47 27.17 -19.65
N PRO A 347 -0.27 27.85 -18.52
CA PRO A 347 -1.11 27.65 -17.33
C PRO A 347 -2.60 27.82 -17.64
N GLY A 348 -3.38 26.78 -17.32
CA GLY A 348 -4.83 26.75 -17.50
C GLY A 348 -5.33 26.37 -18.90
N GLU A 349 -4.48 25.86 -19.80
CA GLU A 349 -4.86 25.41 -21.15
C GLU A 349 -6.09 24.50 -21.15
N PHE A 350 -6.18 23.56 -20.19
CA PHE A 350 -7.26 22.58 -20.15
C PHE A 350 -8.38 22.92 -19.15
N GLY A 351 -8.19 23.97 -18.33
CA GLY A 351 -9.16 24.43 -17.35
C GLY A 351 -9.56 23.37 -16.32
N ASP A 352 -10.83 23.38 -15.92
CA ASP A 352 -11.42 22.41 -14.99
C ASP A 352 -11.94 21.20 -15.75
N THR A 353 -11.10 20.18 -15.89
CA THR A 353 -11.44 18.95 -16.60
C THR A 353 -12.45 18.10 -15.83
N VAL A 354 -12.51 18.22 -14.49
CA VAL A 354 -13.52 17.54 -13.66
C VAL A 354 -14.89 18.10 -13.99
N LYS A 355 -15.05 19.42 -13.94
CA LYS A 355 -16.30 20.06 -14.34
C LYS A 355 -16.67 19.69 -15.78
N THR A 356 -15.73 19.77 -16.72
CA THR A 356 -15.97 19.45 -18.14
C THR A 356 -16.46 18.01 -18.33
N ALA A 357 -15.81 17.03 -17.69
CA ALA A 357 -16.20 15.64 -17.76
C ALA A 357 -17.61 15.40 -17.19
N PHE A 358 -17.88 15.96 -16.01
CA PHE A 358 -19.14 15.74 -15.30
C PHE A 358 -20.32 16.52 -15.92
N ASP A 359 -20.10 17.69 -16.50
CA ASP A 359 -21.12 18.40 -17.29
C ASP A 359 -21.56 17.54 -18.50
N PHE A 360 -20.61 16.91 -19.19
CA PHE A 360 -20.92 16.02 -20.31
C PHE A 360 -21.69 14.77 -19.86
N MET A 361 -21.28 14.17 -18.73
CA MET A 361 -22.01 13.05 -18.13
C MET A 361 -23.43 13.47 -17.68
N ASP A 362 -23.60 14.66 -17.12
CA ASP A 362 -24.90 15.18 -16.69
C ASP A 362 -25.85 15.35 -17.89
N LEU A 363 -25.36 15.94 -18.98
CA LEU A 363 -26.12 16.04 -20.23
C LEU A 363 -26.53 14.66 -20.78
N TRP A 364 -25.61 13.68 -20.73
CA TRP A 364 -25.90 12.31 -21.13
C TRP A 364 -26.93 11.66 -20.19
N LEU A 365 -26.80 11.81 -18.88
CA LEU A 365 -27.77 11.28 -17.92
C LEU A 365 -29.15 11.92 -18.07
N GLY A 366 -29.19 13.22 -18.39
CA GLY A 366 -30.38 14.04 -18.53
C GLY A 366 -31.12 13.91 -19.86
N GLU A 367 -30.60 13.14 -20.81
CA GLU A 367 -31.24 12.98 -22.12
C GLU A 367 -32.63 12.34 -21.99
N ARG A 368 -33.64 13.04 -22.51
CA ARG A 368 -35.04 12.63 -22.39
C ARG A 368 -35.26 11.27 -23.04
N GLY A 369 -35.92 10.36 -22.31
CA GLY A 369 -36.18 9.00 -22.79
C GLY A 369 -35.08 7.99 -22.47
N ARG A 370 -33.93 8.42 -21.94
CA ARG A 370 -32.88 7.52 -21.44
C ARG A 370 -33.19 7.07 -20.01
N PHE A 371 -33.12 8.00 -19.05
CA PHE A 371 -33.43 7.73 -17.63
C PHE A 371 -34.52 8.65 -17.07
N ILE A 372 -34.68 9.84 -17.64
CA ILE A 372 -35.71 10.81 -17.26
C ILE A 372 -36.89 10.68 -18.25
N ARG A 373 -38.10 10.57 -17.71
CA ARG A 373 -39.35 10.39 -18.48
C ARG A 373 -39.80 11.68 -19.16
#